data_AF-W6UUK0-F1
#
_entry.id   AF-W6UUK0-F1
#
_cell.length_a   1.000
_cell.length_b   1.000
_cell.length_c   1.000
_cell.angle_alpha   90.00
_cell.angle_beta   90.00
_cell.angle_gamma   90.00
#
_symmetry.space_group_name_H-M   'P 1'
#
loop_
_entity.id
_entity.type
_entity.pdbx_description
1 polymer ?
#
loop_
_entity_poly.entity_id
_entity_poly.type
_entity_poly.pdbx_seq_one_letter_code
_entity_poly.pdbx_strand_id
1 'polypeptide(L)'
;MATSAICLGTTSSEDLCSIILPPPFGVYEIDHSGYRVVAHHLCRHIILQEAMSWLSTLGGGFSSLGDKFEDAAEIAGEISLRQMYLALSMKIPVFQARCRLFFAQSLMQRGRLKAAELIIRDVYSFSKSASAHDNPPEIHLSLMCHGLWKRLSHLWSLRRTSKQLTQRLRLHLHTDEIGALPCSKQPLGTLCDFTGTDNRRLFPDITAVLKIM
;
A
#
# COMPACT_ATOMS: atom_id res chain seq x y z
N MET A 1 -8.30 58.03 25.62
CA MET A 1 -7.09 58.81 25.29
C MET A 1 -6.05 58.56 26.37
N ALA A 2 -5.09 57.69 26.09
CA ALA A 2 -3.84 57.60 26.85
C ALA A 2 -2.80 57.01 25.89
N THR A 3 -1.99 57.89 25.36
CA THR A 3 -0.88 57.67 24.43
C THR A 3 0.22 56.90 25.16
N SER A 4 0.78 55.85 24.56
CA SER A 4 2.04 55.27 25.02
C SER A 4 2.87 54.84 23.82
N ALA A 5 4.11 55.26 23.85
CA ALA A 5 4.97 55.53 22.71
C ALA A 5 5.40 54.26 21.96
N ILE A 6 5.33 54.33 20.63
CA ILE A 6 6.06 53.42 19.74
C ILE A 6 7.45 54.01 19.58
N CYS A 7 8.44 53.45 20.28
CA CYS A 7 9.85 53.72 19.98
C CYS A 7 10.24 52.97 18.71
N LEU A 8 10.33 53.67 17.57
CA LEU A 8 10.98 53.18 16.36
C LEU A 8 12.48 53.48 16.46
N GLY A 9 13.26 52.50 16.92
CA GLY A 9 14.71 52.49 16.76
C GLY A 9 15.07 51.77 15.48
N THR A 10 15.56 52.48 14.47
CA THR A 10 16.21 51.91 13.29
C THR A 10 17.71 51.91 13.49
N THR A 11 18.37 50.75 13.45
CA THR A 11 19.66 50.52 12.73
C THR A 11 20.09 49.05 12.80
N SER A 12 20.03 48.39 11.64
CA SER A 12 20.91 47.33 11.13
C SER A 12 21.28 46.12 12.00
N SER A 13 20.70 44.97 11.60
CA SER A 13 21.29 43.63 11.44
C SER A 13 20.53 42.55 12.21
N GLU A 14 19.77 41.74 11.46
CA GLU A 14 19.07 40.51 11.87
C GLU A 14 18.11 40.62 13.07
N ASP A 15 17.03 41.38 12.89
CA ASP A 15 15.93 41.45 13.86
C ASP A 15 15.03 40.21 13.76
N LEU A 16 15.32 39.21 14.58
CA LEU A 16 14.30 38.26 15.04
C LEU A 16 13.28 39.07 15.85
N CYS A 17 12.16 39.45 15.22
CA CYS A 17 11.09 40.17 15.89
C CYS A 17 10.49 39.28 16.99
N SER A 18 11.02 39.43 18.21
CA SER A 18 10.51 38.76 19.39
C SER A 18 9.29 39.53 19.88
N ILE A 19 8.12 39.10 19.43
CA ILE A 19 6.85 39.57 19.99
C ILE A 19 6.70 38.93 21.37
N ILE A 20 7.18 39.61 22.41
CA ILE A 20 6.93 39.23 23.80
C ILE A 20 5.55 39.79 24.17
N LEU A 21 4.53 38.93 24.09
CA LEU A 21 3.22 39.20 24.69
C LEU A 21 3.29 38.87 26.18
N PRO A 22 3.22 39.85 27.10
CA PRO A 22 3.04 39.54 28.51
C PRO A 22 1.67 38.87 28.71
N PRO A 23 1.56 37.84 29.57
CA PRO A 23 0.28 37.23 29.87
C PRO A 23 -0.64 38.29 30.48
N PRO A 24 -1.91 38.40 30.03
CA PRO A 24 -2.82 39.45 30.49
C PRO A 24 -3.13 39.36 31.99
N PHE A 25 -2.88 38.21 32.62
CA PHE A 25 -3.01 38.00 34.06
C PHE A 25 -1.87 37.06 34.47
N GLY A 26 -1.04 37.46 35.44
CA GLY A 26 0.19 36.77 35.86
C GLY A 26 0.02 35.41 36.55
N VAL A 27 -0.91 34.59 36.08
CA VAL A 27 -1.15 33.21 36.49
C VAL A 27 -1.25 32.37 35.23
N TYR A 28 -0.33 31.42 35.05
CA TYR A 28 -0.56 30.32 34.11
C TYR A 28 -1.67 29.44 34.72
N GLU A 29 -2.94 29.79 34.51
CA GLU A 29 -4.00 28.80 34.65
C GLU A 29 -3.79 27.78 33.54
N ILE A 30 -3.13 26.67 33.88
CA ILE A 30 -3.01 25.53 32.99
C ILE A 30 -4.44 25.02 32.77
N ASP A 31 -4.98 25.22 31.57
CA ASP A 31 -6.28 24.67 31.20
C ASP A 31 -6.22 23.14 31.20
N HIS A 32 -6.57 22.56 32.35
CA HIS A 32 -6.63 21.11 32.54
C HIS A 32 -7.72 20.47 31.67
N SER A 33 -8.72 21.23 31.21
CA SER A 33 -9.78 20.72 30.33
C SER A 33 -9.27 20.57 28.90
N GLY A 34 -8.61 21.59 28.35
CA GLY A 34 -7.94 21.56 27.05
C GLY A 34 -6.81 20.53 27.00
N TYR A 35 -6.03 20.40 28.09
CA TYR A 35 -5.02 19.36 28.22
C TYR A 35 -5.60 17.95 28.00
N ARG A 36 -6.73 17.63 28.65
CA ARG A 36 -7.35 16.30 28.52
C ARG A 36 -7.83 16.03 27.09
N VAL A 37 -8.37 17.04 26.42
CA VAL A 37 -8.82 16.92 25.02
C VAL A 37 -7.62 16.67 24.11
N VAL A 38 -6.57 17.49 24.20
CA VAL A 38 -5.36 17.34 23.38
C VAL A 38 -4.67 16.00 23.66
N ALA A 39 -4.50 15.64 24.94
CA ALA A 39 -3.89 14.37 25.34
C ALA A 39 -4.68 13.16 24.82
N HIS A 40 -6.02 13.22 24.86
CA HIS A 40 -6.88 12.17 24.31
C HIS A 40 -6.67 12.01 22.80
N HIS A 41 -6.69 13.11 22.04
CA HIS A 41 -6.48 13.06 20.59
C HIS A 41 -5.07 12.59 20.22
N LEU A 42 -4.05 13.07 20.93
CA LEU A 42 -2.66 12.67 20.72
C LEU A 42 -2.45 11.18 21.01
N CYS A 43 -2.91 10.71 22.17
CA CYS A 43 -2.80 9.30 22.55
C CYS A 43 -3.50 8.40 21.52
N ARG A 44 -4.73 8.77 21.12
CA ARG A 44 -5.46 8.05 20.07
C ARG A 44 -4.67 8.04 18.75
N HIS A 45 -4.08 9.16 18.36
CA HIS A 45 -3.28 9.23 17.13
C HIS A 45 -2.05 8.33 17.21
N ILE A 46 -1.31 8.35 18.32
CA ILE A 46 -0.13 7.51 18.54
C ILE A 46 -0.48 6.03 18.44
N ILE A 47 -1.54 5.59 19.10
CA ILE A 47 -1.99 4.18 19.07
C ILE A 47 -2.33 3.75 17.63
N LEU A 48 -3.04 4.60 16.88
CA LEU A 48 -3.41 4.29 15.49
C LEU A 48 -2.17 4.21 14.58
N GLN A 49 -1.18 5.08 14.77
CA GLN A 49 0.08 5.06 14.02
C GLN A 49 0.93 3.83 14.38
N GLU A 50 0.98 3.45 15.65
CA GLU A 50 1.67 2.24 16.10
C GLU A 50 1.06 0.99 15.46
N ALA A 51 -0.28 0.84 15.52
CA ALA A 51 -0.98 -0.25 14.84
C ALA A 51 -0.72 -0.26 13.32
N MET A 52 -0.73 0.91 12.69
CA MET A 52 -0.43 1.08 11.26
C MET A 52 1.02 0.63 10.93
N SER A 53 1.98 0.90 11.81
CA SER A 53 3.37 0.45 11.68
C SER A 53 3.48 -1.07 11.75
N TRP A 54 2.85 -1.70 12.75
CA TRP A 54 2.87 -3.15 12.93
C TRP A 54 2.24 -3.87 11.74
N LEU A 55 1.08 -3.39 11.28
CA LEU A 55 0.42 -3.93 10.09
C LEU A 55 1.27 -3.74 8.83
N SER A 56 2.06 -2.66 8.73
CA SER A 56 2.96 -2.46 7.57
C SER A 56 4.09 -3.49 7.54
N THR A 57 4.67 -3.79 8.69
CA THR A 57 5.70 -4.83 8.82
C THR A 57 5.15 -6.22 8.47
N LEU A 58 4.00 -6.59 9.06
CA LEU A 58 3.35 -7.87 8.77
C LEU A 58 2.90 -7.97 7.31
N GLY A 59 2.27 -6.91 6.79
CA GLY A 59 1.83 -6.85 5.40
C GLY A 59 2.97 -6.98 4.39
N GLY A 60 4.13 -6.36 4.67
CA GLY A 60 5.34 -6.53 3.86
C GLY A 60 5.86 -7.97 3.88
N GLY A 61 5.85 -8.62 5.06
CA GLY A 61 6.21 -10.03 5.21
C GLY A 61 5.32 -10.97 4.41
N PHE A 62 3.99 -10.89 4.61
CA PHE A 62 3.03 -11.72 3.87
C PHE A 62 3.03 -11.41 2.38
N SER A 63 3.14 -10.14 1.97
CA SER A 63 3.25 -9.79 0.56
C SER A 63 4.53 -10.36 -0.07
N SER A 64 5.66 -10.39 0.63
CA SER A 64 6.88 -11.03 0.11
C SER A 64 6.71 -12.53 -0.14
N LEU A 65 5.87 -13.21 0.65
CA LEU A 65 5.51 -14.62 0.47
C LEU A 65 4.42 -14.83 -0.60
N GLY A 66 3.59 -13.83 -0.84
CA GLY A 66 2.41 -13.89 -1.70
C GLY A 66 2.67 -14.24 -3.17
N ASP A 67 3.91 -14.10 -3.65
CA ASP A 67 4.28 -14.52 -5.01
C ASP A 67 4.33 -16.04 -5.17
N LYS A 68 4.53 -16.77 -4.07
CA LYS A 68 4.66 -18.24 -4.06
C LYS A 68 3.47 -18.94 -3.39
N PHE A 69 2.81 -18.27 -2.45
CA PHE A 69 1.74 -18.83 -1.63
C PHE A 69 0.51 -17.92 -1.70
N GLU A 70 -0.59 -18.43 -2.27
CA GLU A 70 -1.79 -17.63 -2.55
C GLU A 70 -2.49 -17.16 -1.26
N ASP A 71 -2.48 -17.99 -0.21
CA ASP A 71 -3.04 -17.66 1.09
C ASP A 71 -2.26 -16.55 1.82
N ALA A 72 -0.92 -16.52 1.67
CA ALA A 72 -0.12 -15.41 2.14
C ALA A 72 -0.49 -14.10 1.42
N ALA A 73 -0.75 -14.16 0.11
CA ALA A 73 -1.26 -13.00 -0.63
C ALA A 73 -2.66 -12.59 -0.16
N GLU A 74 -3.54 -13.53 0.18
CA GLU A 74 -4.86 -13.25 0.76
C GLU A 74 -4.74 -12.57 2.12
N ILE A 75 -3.90 -13.07 3.02
CA ILE A 75 -3.60 -12.44 4.31
C ILE A 75 -3.05 -11.02 4.12
N ALA A 76 -2.13 -10.80 3.19
CA ALA A 76 -1.62 -9.46 2.87
C ALA A 76 -2.73 -8.51 2.40
N GLY A 77 -3.70 -9.03 1.64
CA GLY A 77 -4.90 -8.29 1.24
C GLY A 77 -5.76 -7.87 2.43
N GLU A 78 -6.05 -8.79 3.33
CA GLU A 78 -6.83 -8.52 4.55
C GLU A 78 -6.11 -7.52 5.48
N ILE A 79 -4.80 -7.64 5.63
CA ILE A 79 -3.99 -6.66 6.34
C ILE A 79 -4.18 -5.28 5.70
N SER A 80 -4.09 -5.18 4.37
CA SER A 80 -4.27 -3.91 3.65
C SER A 80 -5.66 -3.29 3.88
N LEU A 81 -6.70 -4.10 4.04
CA LEU A 81 -8.05 -3.62 4.38
C LEU A 81 -8.13 -3.09 5.83
N ARG A 82 -7.47 -3.74 6.78
CA ARG A 82 -7.36 -3.24 8.16
C ARG A 82 -6.56 -1.94 8.22
N GLN A 83 -5.47 -1.86 7.47
CA GLN A 83 -4.70 -0.63 7.30
C GLN A 83 -5.58 0.50 6.74
N MET A 84 -6.45 0.21 5.78
CA MET A 84 -7.44 1.17 5.26
C MET A 84 -8.40 1.65 6.35
N TYR A 85 -8.92 0.77 7.20
CA TYR A 85 -9.79 1.16 8.32
C TYR A 85 -9.10 2.14 9.28
N LEU A 86 -7.83 1.90 9.60
CA LEU A 86 -7.03 2.82 10.41
C LEU A 86 -6.80 4.16 9.68
N ALA A 87 -6.47 4.13 8.38
CA ALA A 87 -6.24 5.32 7.57
C ALA A 87 -7.48 6.21 7.42
N LEU A 88 -8.67 5.60 7.30
CA LEU A 88 -9.96 6.29 7.34
C LEU A 88 -10.21 6.92 8.72
N SER A 89 -9.89 6.20 9.78
CA SER A 89 -10.03 6.69 11.17
C SER A 89 -9.13 7.88 11.48
N MET A 90 -7.92 7.91 10.89
CA MET A 90 -6.97 9.02 10.99
C MET A 90 -7.29 10.18 10.04
N LYS A 91 -8.15 9.96 9.04
CA LYS A 91 -8.51 10.94 7.99
C LYS A 91 -7.30 11.46 7.21
N ILE A 92 -6.33 10.58 6.92
CA ILE A 92 -5.11 10.92 6.16
C ILE A 92 -5.22 10.35 4.74
N PRO A 93 -5.47 11.17 3.69
CA PRO A 93 -5.73 10.70 2.33
C PRO A 93 -4.57 9.89 1.72
N VAL A 94 -3.33 10.35 1.90
CA VAL A 94 -2.14 9.64 1.37
C VAL A 94 -1.99 8.23 1.94
N PHE A 95 -2.37 8.01 3.21
CA PHE A 95 -2.34 6.69 3.82
C PHE A 95 -3.41 5.78 3.22
N GLN A 96 -4.60 6.30 2.97
CA GLN A 96 -5.67 5.55 2.30
C GLN A 96 -5.20 5.12 0.90
N ALA A 97 -4.60 6.04 0.14
CA ALA A 97 -4.06 5.76 -1.18
C ALA A 97 -2.97 4.67 -1.15
N ARG A 98 -2.05 4.72 -0.18
CA ARG A 98 -1.03 3.69 0.03
C ARG A 98 -1.63 2.32 0.34
N CYS A 99 -2.64 2.25 1.22
CA CYS A 99 -3.33 1.00 1.55
C CYS A 99 -4.00 0.37 0.31
N ARG A 100 -4.56 1.21 -0.59
CA ARG A 100 -5.13 0.73 -1.87
C ARG A 100 -4.07 0.11 -2.78
N LEU A 101 -2.87 0.69 -2.84
CA LEU A 101 -1.77 0.10 -3.60
C LEU A 101 -1.30 -1.24 -3.03
N PHE A 102 -1.25 -1.38 -1.70
CA PHE A 102 -0.93 -2.66 -1.06
C PHE A 102 -1.99 -3.71 -1.32
N PHE A 103 -3.27 -3.33 -1.26
CA PHE A 103 -4.36 -4.21 -1.65
C PHE A 103 -4.27 -4.59 -3.14
N ALA A 104 -3.94 -3.65 -4.04
CA ALA A 104 -3.73 -3.93 -5.45
C ALA A 104 -2.57 -4.92 -5.69
N GLN A 105 -1.48 -4.82 -4.94
CA GLN A 105 -0.39 -5.80 -4.98
C GLN A 105 -0.90 -7.20 -4.61
N SER A 106 -1.69 -7.33 -3.53
CA SER A 106 -2.27 -8.63 -3.13
C SER A 106 -3.17 -9.21 -4.23
N LEU A 107 -3.94 -8.37 -4.93
CA LEU A 107 -4.76 -8.78 -6.07
C LEU A 107 -3.89 -9.27 -7.24
N MET A 108 -2.77 -8.59 -7.51
CA MET A 108 -1.83 -9.01 -8.56
C MET A 108 -1.25 -10.39 -8.28
N GLN A 109 -0.86 -10.64 -7.02
CA GLN A 109 -0.34 -11.92 -6.56
C GLN A 109 -1.33 -13.07 -6.76
N ARG A 110 -2.61 -12.80 -6.53
CA ARG A 110 -3.74 -13.73 -6.75
C ARG A 110 -4.24 -13.76 -8.21
N GLY A 111 -3.50 -13.16 -9.14
CA GLY A 111 -3.85 -13.12 -10.56
C GLY A 111 -5.05 -12.22 -10.94
N ARG A 112 -5.60 -11.43 -10.01
CA ARG A 112 -6.70 -10.47 -10.24
C ARG A 112 -6.21 -9.17 -10.88
N LEU A 113 -5.53 -9.30 -12.03
CA LEU A 113 -4.80 -8.22 -12.70
C LEU A 113 -5.68 -7.02 -13.09
N LYS A 114 -6.91 -7.25 -13.59
CA LYS A 114 -7.81 -6.16 -14.00
C LYS A 114 -8.25 -5.29 -12.81
N ALA A 115 -8.56 -5.91 -11.67
CA ALA A 115 -8.97 -5.18 -10.47
C ALA A 115 -7.81 -4.34 -9.92
N ALA A 116 -6.60 -4.91 -9.90
CA ALA A 116 -5.40 -4.18 -9.52
C ALA A 116 -5.12 -2.98 -10.45
N GLU A 117 -5.30 -3.16 -11.76
CA GLU A 117 -5.12 -2.09 -12.76
C GLU A 117 -5.99 -0.87 -12.44
N LEU A 118 -7.28 -1.08 -12.18
CA LEU A 118 -8.23 -0.01 -11.86
C LEU A 118 -7.78 0.77 -10.63
N ILE A 119 -7.36 0.06 -9.57
CA ILE A 119 -6.91 0.69 -8.33
C ILE A 119 -5.63 1.52 -8.56
N ILE A 120 -4.64 0.96 -9.26
CA ILE A 120 -3.37 1.66 -9.52
C ILE A 120 -3.61 2.93 -10.33
N ARG A 121 -4.50 2.89 -11.33
CA ARG A 121 -4.85 4.08 -12.12
C ARG A 121 -5.53 5.15 -11.29
N ASP A 122 -6.47 4.76 -10.44
CA ASP A 122 -7.18 5.69 -9.57
C ASP A 122 -6.23 6.37 -8.58
N VAL A 123 -5.35 5.60 -7.94
CA VAL A 123 -4.33 6.14 -7.03
C VAL A 123 -3.32 7.02 -7.77
N TYR A 124 -2.92 6.66 -8.99
CA TYR A 124 -2.04 7.49 -9.81
C TYR A 124 -2.68 8.84 -10.14
N SER A 125 -3.95 8.85 -10.54
CA SER A 125 -4.71 10.07 -10.78
C SER A 125 -4.75 10.95 -9.52
N PHE A 126 -5.09 10.35 -8.36
CA PHE A 126 -5.04 11.03 -7.06
C PHE A 126 -3.66 11.63 -6.78
N SER A 127 -2.57 10.89 -7.04
CA SER A 127 -1.20 11.38 -6.81
C SER A 127 -0.82 12.62 -7.62
N LYS A 128 -1.52 12.86 -8.74
CA LYS A 128 -1.30 14.01 -9.63
C LYS A 128 -2.21 15.19 -9.32
N SER A 129 -3.41 14.94 -8.81
CA SER A 129 -4.41 15.98 -8.53
C SER A 129 -4.45 16.42 -7.07
N ALA A 130 -3.94 15.62 -6.14
CA ALA A 130 -3.98 15.92 -4.71
C ALA A 130 -3.12 17.13 -4.35
N SER A 131 -3.58 17.89 -3.36
CA SER A 131 -2.82 19.01 -2.79
C SER A 131 -1.53 18.49 -2.11
N ALA A 132 -0.52 19.35 -1.97
CA ALA A 132 0.70 19.00 -1.23
C ALA A 132 0.43 18.64 0.24
N HIS A 133 -0.67 19.14 0.82
CA HIS A 133 -1.14 18.75 2.14
C HIS A 133 -1.65 17.30 2.17
N ASP A 134 -2.48 16.92 1.19
CA ASP A 134 -3.10 15.59 1.15
C ASP A 134 -2.17 14.51 0.60
N ASN A 135 -1.16 14.91 -0.16
CA ASN A 135 -0.10 14.07 -0.71
C ASN A 135 1.27 14.76 -0.52
N PRO A 136 1.90 14.58 0.66
CA PRO A 136 3.23 15.10 0.93
C PRO A 136 4.26 14.59 -0.08
N PRO A 137 5.20 15.44 -0.53
CA PRO A 137 6.14 15.10 -1.59
C PRO A 137 7.06 13.94 -1.21
N GLU A 138 7.32 13.71 0.08
CA GLU A 138 8.20 12.64 0.57
C GLU A 138 7.60 11.24 0.36
N ILE A 139 6.28 11.13 0.21
CA ILE A 139 5.59 9.83 0.13
C ILE A 139 5.62 9.28 -1.30
N HIS A 140 6.08 10.04 -2.31
CA HIS A 140 6.38 9.57 -3.68
C HIS A 140 5.37 8.55 -4.27
N LEU A 141 4.07 8.79 -4.06
CA LEU A 141 3.00 7.85 -4.43
C LEU A 141 2.97 7.51 -5.93
N SER A 142 3.37 8.47 -6.77
CA SER A 142 3.51 8.28 -8.21
C SER A 142 4.58 7.24 -8.57
N LEU A 143 5.71 7.19 -7.83
CA LEU A 143 6.75 6.18 -8.01
C LEU A 143 6.25 4.79 -7.60
N MET A 144 5.49 4.69 -6.51
CA MET A 144 4.87 3.42 -6.10
C MET A 144 3.94 2.89 -7.20
N CYS A 145 3.11 3.76 -7.77
CA CYS A 145 2.23 3.42 -8.88
C CYS A 145 3.03 2.94 -10.09
N HIS A 146 4.12 3.62 -10.46
CA HIS A 146 4.99 3.21 -11.56
C HIS A 146 5.60 1.82 -11.33
N GLY A 147 6.08 1.54 -10.12
CA GLY A 147 6.63 0.23 -9.76
C GLY A 147 5.60 -0.89 -9.91
N LEU A 148 4.39 -0.70 -9.36
CA LEU A 148 3.30 -1.67 -9.50
C LEU A 148 2.83 -1.81 -10.94
N TRP A 149 2.79 -0.72 -11.72
CA TRP A 149 2.41 -0.76 -13.13
C TRP A 149 3.39 -1.58 -13.98
N LYS A 150 4.69 -1.44 -13.73
CA LYS A 150 5.73 -2.25 -14.41
C LYS A 150 5.54 -3.74 -14.09
N ARG A 151 5.32 -4.07 -12.83
CA ARG A 151 5.04 -5.44 -12.40
C ARG A 151 3.74 -5.99 -13.00
N LEU A 152 2.66 -5.21 -12.99
CA LEU A 152 1.38 -5.57 -13.61
C LEU A 152 1.52 -5.85 -15.12
N SER A 153 2.27 -4.99 -15.82
CA SER A 153 2.56 -5.15 -17.25
C SER A 153 3.31 -6.45 -17.53
N HIS A 154 4.30 -6.78 -16.68
CA HIS A 154 5.02 -8.04 -16.76
C HIS A 154 4.11 -9.26 -16.55
N LEU A 155 3.25 -9.23 -15.52
CA LEU A 155 2.28 -10.31 -15.27
C LEU A 155 1.28 -10.50 -16.43
N TRP A 156 0.85 -9.41 -17.06
CA TRP A 156 0.02 -9.48 -18.27
C TRP A 156 0.77 -10.12 -19.44
N SER A 157 2.04 -9.79 -19.64
CA SER A 157 2.90 -10.39 -20.67
C SER A 157 3.02 -11.90 -20.46
N LEU A 158 3.38 -12.34 -19.25
CA LEU A 158 3.47 -13.75 -18.88
C LEU A 158 2.16 -14.50 -19.17
N ARG A 159 1.02 -13.91 -18.81
CA ARG A 159 -0.31 -14.51 -19.06
C ARG A 159 -0.59 -14.66 -20.56
N ARG A 160 -0.17 -13.71 -21.41
CA ARG A 160 -0.34 -13.83 -22.87
C ARG A 160 0.53 -14.95 -23.44
N THR A 161 1.80 -15.01 -23.04
CA THR A 161 2.73 -16.05 -23.48
C THR A 161 2.26 -17.45 -23.08
N SER A 162 1.80 -17.62 -21.84
CA SER A 162 1.24 -18.88 -21.36
C SER A 162 0.03 -19.32 -22.20
N LYS A 163 -0.92 -18.42 -22.49
CA LYS A 163 -2.08 -18.72 -23.35
C LYS A 163 -1.67 -19.17 -24.75
N GLN A 164 -0.68 -18.50 -25.36
CA GLN A 164 -0.18 -18.86 -26.69
C GLN A 164 0.48 -20.24 -26.69
N LEU A 165 1.27 -20.55 -25.65
CA LEU A 165 1.89 -21.86 -25.48
C LEU A 165 0.84 -22.96 -25.31
N THR A 166 -0.17 -22.77 -24.45
CA THR A 166 -1.28 -23.72 -24.28
C THR A 166 -2.04 -23.93 -25.59
N GLN A 167 -2.27 -22.87 -26.37
CA GLN A 167 -2.94 -22.98 -27.66
C GLN A 167 -2.11 -23.78 -28.67
N ARG A 168 -0.78 -23.58 -28.72
CA ARG A 168 0.13 -24.37 -29.58
C ARG A 168 0.16 -25.84 -29.17
N LEU A 169 0.26 -26.14 -27.87
CA LEU A 169 0.24 -27.51 -27.37
C LEU A 169 -1.06 -28.23 -27.75
N ARG A 170 -2.22 -27.56 -27.63
CA ARG A 170 -3.51 -28.14 -28.06
C ARG A 170 -3.57 -28.45 -29.56
N LEU A 171 -2.97 -27.60 -30.40
CA LEU A 171 -2.89 -27.85 -31.84
C LEU A 171 -2.01 -29.07 -32.15
N HIS A 172 -0.88 -29.24 -31.47
CA HIS A 172 -0.01 -30.41 -31.64
C HIS A 172 -0.71 -31.72 -31.23
N LEU A 173 -1.35 -31.76 -30.06
CA LEU A 173 -2.13 -32.94 -29.61
C LEU A 173 -3.23 -33.34 -30.60
N HIS A 174 -3.91 -32.39 -31.23
CA HIS A 174 -4.94 -32.69 -32.24
C HIS A 174 -4.34 -33.15 -33.58
N THR A 175 -3.08 -32.82 -33.87
CA THR A 175 -2.40 -33.25 -35.11
C THR A 175 -1.90 -34.69 -34.98
N ASP A 176 -1.48 -35.10 -33.78
CA ASP A 176 -1.00 -36.46 -33.49
C ASP A 176 -2.15 -37.52 -33.45
N GLU A 177 -3.39 -37.11 -33.17
CA GLU A 177 -4.57 -38.00 -33.18
C GLU A 177 -5.06 -38.36 -34.62
N ILE A 178 -4.65 -37.60 -35.65
CA ILE A 178 -5.00 -37.89 -37.06
C ILE A 178 -3.92 -38.75 -37.75
N GLY A 179 -2.76 -38.93 -37.11
CA GLY A 179 -1.63 -39.72 -37.64
C GLY A 179 -1.21 -40.84 -36.72
N ALA A 180 -1.88 -42.00 -36.79
CA ALA A 180 -1.40 -43.21 -36.12
C ALA A 180 -0.11 -43.77 -36.76
N LEU A 181 1.05 -43.66 -36.09
CA LEU A 181 2.07 -44.72 -35.90
C LEU A 181 3.20 -44.26 -34.93
N PRO A 182 3.88 -45.18 -34.21
CA PRO A 182 4.60 -44.89 -32.97
C PRO A 182 6.08 -44.60 -33.22
N CYS A 183 6.68 -43.67 -32.48
CA CYS A 183 8.13 -43.77 -32.22
C CYS A 183 8.61 -42.96 -31.01
N SER A 184 9.42 -43.66 -30.20
CA SER A 184 10.46 -43.19 -29.29
C SER A 184 10.04 -42.28 -28.12
N LYS A 185 9.95 -42.92 -26.95
CA LYS A 185 10.09 -42.25 -25.65
C LYS A 185 11.53 -41.74 -25.52
N GLN A 186 11.72 -40.43 -25.59
CA GLN A 186 12.84 -39.75 -24.95
C GLN A 186 12.29 -38.66 -24.01
N PRO A 187 12.72 -38.62 -22.74
CA PRO A 187 12.21 -37.66 -21.78
C PRO A 187 12.83 -36.30 -22.07
N LEU A 188 12.11 -35.47 -22.83
CA LEU A 188 12.48 -34.08 -23.07
C LEU A 188 12.35 -33.32 -21.75
N GLY A 189 13.50 -32.87 -21.26
CA GLY A 189 13.72 -32.33 -19.93
C GLY A 189 12.78 -31.19 -19.54
N THR A 190 12.39 -31.25 -18.27
CA THR A 190 12.03 -30.12 -17.40
C THR A 190 11.28 -29.00 -18.11
N LEU A 191 10.08 -29.33 -18.61
CA LEU A 191 9.04 -28.34 -18.78
C LEU A 191 8.70 -27.84 -17.37
N CYS A 192 9.24 -26.70 -16.95
CA CYS A 192 8.77 -26.05 -15.74
C CYS A 192 7.26 -25.84 -15.91
N ASP A 193 6.47 -26.58 -15.13
CA ASP A 193 5.02 -26.57 -15.11
C ASP A 193 4.49 -25.15 -14.89
N PHE A 194 4.27 -24.41 -15.96
CA PHE A 194 3.52 -23.15 -15.95
C PHE A 194 2.00 -23.39 -15.90
N THR A 195 1.58 -24.61 -15.58
CA THR A 195 0.18 -24.97 -15.28
C THR A 195 -0.03 -25.46 -13.85
N GLY A 196 1.03 -25.48 -13.03
CA GLY A 196 0.98 -25.91 -11.62
C GLY A 196 1.23 -24.78 -10.63
N THR A 197 0.39 -23.74 -10.61
CA THR A 197 0.08 -23.11 -9.31
C THR A 197 -0.84 -24.07 -8.57
N ASP A 198 -0.32 -25.25 -8.24
CA ASP A 198 -0.89 -26.01 -7.15
C ASP A 198 -0.95 -25.04 -5.97
N ASN A 199 -2.15 -24.92 -5.41
CA ASN A 199 -2.49 -24.09 -4.26
C ASN A 199 -1.59 -24.47 -3.07
N ARG A 200 -0.33 -24.02 -3.08
CA ARG A 200 0.58 -24.16 -1.95
C ARG A 200 0.01 -23.23 -0.89
N ARG A 201 -0.82 -23.80 -0.03
CA ARG A 201 -1.31 -23.17 1.18
C ARG A 201 -0.23 -23.35 2.24
N LEU A 202 0.36 -22.24 2.68
CA LEU A 202 1.25 -22.20 3.82
C LEU A 202 0.46 -22.17 5.15
N PHE A 203 -0.74 -21.61 5.12
CA PHE A 203 -1.67 -21.37 6.21
C PHE A 203 -3.05 -21.96 5.85
N PRO A 204 -3.31 -23.23 6.19
CA PRO A 204 -4.58 -23.88 5.85
C PRO A 204 -5.80 -23.24 6.53
N ASP A 205 -5.64 -22.61 7.70
CA ASP A 205 -6.66 -21.80 8.37
C ASP A 205 -6.23 -20.33 8.49
N ILE A 206 -6.54 -19.56 7.45
CA ILE A 206 -6.30 -18.12 7.39
C ILE A 206 -7.09 -17.37 8.47
N THR A 207 -8.27 -17.88 8.86
CA THR A 207 -9.13 -17.23 9.86
C THR A 207 -8.48 -17.22 11.23
N ALA A 208 -7.78 -18.29 11.60
CA ALA A 208 -7.03 -18.36 12.86
C ALA A 208 -5.90 -17.30 12.90
N VAL A 209 -5.15 -17.15 11.80
CA VAL A 209 -4.09 -16.12 11.68
C VAL A 209 -4.69 -14.72 11.82
N LEU A 210 -5.80 -14.47 11.15
CA LEU A 210 -6.49 -13.18 11.17
C LEU A 210 -7.17 -12.87 12.50
N LYS A 211 -7.49 -13.86 13.34
CA LYS A 211 -8.05 -13.63 14.69
C LYS A 211 -7.00 -13.20 15.71
N ILE A 212 -5.74 -13.56 15.49
CA ILE A 212 -4.62 -13.19 16.36
C ILE A 212 -4.16 -11.75 16.06
N MET A 213 -4.40 -11.29 14.84
CA MET A 213 -4.06 -9.94 14.35
C MET A 213 -5.21 -8.95 14.49
#